data_AF-A0A411KB13-F1
#
_entry.id   AF-A0A411KB13-F1
#
_cell.length_a   1.000
_cell.length_b   1.000
_cell.length_c   1.000
_cell.angle_alpha   90.00
_cell.angle_beta   90.00
_cell.angle_gamma   90.00
#
_symmetry.space_group_name_H-M   'P 1'
#
loop_
_entity.id
_entity.type
_entity.pdbx_description
1 polymer ?
#
loop_
_entity_poly.entity_id
_entity_poly.type
_entity_poly.pdbx_seq_one_letter_code
_entity_poly.pdbx_strand_id
1 'polypeptide(L)'
;MAKGFGFLVVVMAAMVMAEIVRGDSSEELKVKTVKGNKVCTRGWECSQWSEHCCNQTISDYFQVYQFENLFSKRNSPVAHAVGFWDYHSFITASTPYQPQGFGTSGSKLMGQKETAAFLGHVGSKTSCKCSHGLILNQLTLSDVY
;
A
#
# COMPACT_ATOMS: atom_id res chain seq x y z
N MET A 1 36.27 29.51 -13.00
CA MET A 1 35.87 28.13 -12.63
C MET A 1 34.54 28.11 -11.85
N ALA A 2 33.47 28.74 -12.36
CA ALA A 2 32.18 28.85 -11.65
C ALA A 2 30.96 28.42 -12.48
N LYS A 3 31.12 28.23 -13.79
CA LYS A 3 30.03 27.90 -14.71
C LYS A 3 29.56 26.44 -14.62
N GLY A 4 30.44 25.52 -14.23
CA GLY A 4 30.11 24.09 -14.10
C GLY A 4 29.34 23.73 -12.82
N PHE A 5 29.64 24.42 -11.71
CA PHE A 5 28.99 24.15 -10.42
C PHE A 5 27.53 24.62 -10.41
N GLY A 6 27.25 25.79 -10.99
CA GLY A 6 25.87 26.29 -11.13
C GLY A 6 25.01 25.38 -12.01
N PHE A 7 25.56 24.84 -13.09
CA PHE A 7 24.86 23.89 -13.96
C PHE A 7 24.53 22.57 -13.23
N LEU A 8 25.48 22.03 -12.46
CA LEU A 8 25.27 20.82 -11.66
C LEU A 8 24.16 20.99 -10.60
N VAL A 9 24.12 22.13 -9.92
CA VAL A 9 23.08 22.41 -8.92
C VAL A 9 21.69 22.50 -9.56
N VAL A 10 21.57 23.08 -10.75
CA VAL A 10 20.30 23.17 -11.49
C VAL A 10 19.83 21.80 -11.96
N VAL A 11 20.74 20.93 -12.43
CA VAL A 11 20.40 19.56 -12.85
C VAL A 11 19.92 18.72 -11.66
N MET A 12 20.59 18.82 -10.51
CA MET A 12 20.18 18.10 -9.30
C MET A 12 18.83 18.58 -8.78
N ALA A 13 18.57 19.90 -8.80
CA ALA A 13 17.27 20.44 -8.43
C ALA A 13 16.15 19.97 -9.38
N ALA A 14 16.41 19.88 -10.69
CA ALA A 14 15.44 19.37 -11.66
C ALA A 14 15.10 17.88 -11.45
N MET A 15 16.08 17.05 -11.07
CA MET A 15 15.85 15.64 -10.74
C MET A 15 14.99 15.49 -9.48
N VAL A 16 15.22 16.32 -8.45
CA VAL A 16 14.38 16.34 -7.25
C VAL A 16 12.95 16.78 -7.57
N MET A 17 12.79 17.78 -8.46
CA MET A 17 11.48 18.24 -8.93
C MET A 17 10.71 17.18 -9.73
N ALA A 18 11.41 16.26 -10.42
CA ALA A 18 10.77 15.17 -11.17
C ALA A 18 10.09 14.13 -10.27
N GLU A 19 10.58 13.91 -9.04
CA GLU A 19 9.97 12.98 -8.09
C GLU A 19 8.69 13.55 -7.46
N ILE A 20 8.62 14.87 -7.24
CA ILE A 20 7.46 15.54 -6.63
C ILE A 20 6.25 15.65 -7.57
N VAL A 21 6.44 15.48 -8.88
CA VAL A 21 5.37 15.58 -9.90
C VAL A 21 4.61 14.25 -10.09
N ARG A 22 5.03 13.15 -9.43
CA ARG A 22 4.38 11.83 -9.54
C ARG A 22 3.14 11.65 -8.66
N GLY A 23 2.63 12.72 -8.06
CA GLY A 23 1.58 12.65 -7.05
C GLY A 23 0.38 13.53 -7.36
N ASP A 24 -0.33 13.32 -8.47
CA ASP A 24 -1.80 13.52 -8.54
C ASP A 24 -2.41 13.07 -9.89
N SER A 25 -2.28 11.79 -10.25
CA SER A 25 -3.03 11.24 -11.39
C SER A 25 -3.88 10.10 -10.89
N SER A 26 -5.19 10.35 -10.79
CA SER A 26 -6.22 9.31 -10.76
C SER A 26 -5.86 8.28 -11.84
N GLU A 27 -5.38 7.11 -11.41
CA GLU A 27 -4.75 6.15 -12.32
C GLU A 27 -5.79 5.63 -13.32
N GLU A 28 -5.58 5.89 -14.60
CA GLU A 28 -6.51 5.46 -15.64
C GLU A 28 -6.59 3.93 -15.69
N LEU A 29 -7.79 3.39 -15.47
CA LEU A 29 -8.08 1.97 -15.66
C LEU A 29 -8.01 1.63 -17.15
N LYS A 30 -6.97 0.90 -17.56
CA LYS A 30 -6.86 0.39 -18.93
C LYS A 30 -7.40 -1.02 -18.99
N VAL A 31 -8.30 -1.26 -19.94
CA VAL A 31 -9.00 -2.52 -20.12
C VAL A 31 -8.62 -3.12 -21.47
N LYS A 32 -8.34 -4.42 -21.49
CA LYS A 32 -8.11 -5.20 -22.70
C LYS A 32 -8.78 -6.56 -22.57
N THR A 33 -9.21 -7.12 -23.70
CA THR A 33 -9.70 -8.51 -23.75
C THR A 33 -8.63 -9.39 -24.37
N VAL A 34 -8.19 -10.42 -23.66
CA VAL A 34 -7.22 -11.41 -24.14
C VAL A 34 -7.89 -12.78 -24.10
N LYS A 35 -8.03 -13.42 -25.26
CA LYS A 35 -8.63 -14.77 -25.39
C LYS A 35 -10.02 -14.92 -24.73
N GLY A 36 -10.84 -13.85 -24.78
CA GLY A 36 -12.17 -13.84 -24.17
C GLY A 36 -12.22 -13.40 -22.71
N ASN A 37 -11.08 -13.31 -22.03
CA ASN A 37 -11.00 -12.84 -20.64
C ASN A 37 -10.66 -11.35 -20.59
N LYS A 38 -11.38 -10.61 -19.74
CA LYS A 38 -11.13 -9.18 -19.48
C LYS A 38 -9.94 -9.06 -18.53
N VAL A 39 -8.88 -8.41 -18.99
CA VAL A 39 -7.69 -8.09 -18.20
C VAL A 39 -7.53 -6.58 -18.12
N CYS A 40 -7.06 -6.09 -16.98
CA CYS A 40 -6.90 -4.67 -16.75
C CYS A 40 -5.51 -4.36 -16.19
N THR A 41 -5.10 -3.10 -16.36
CA THR A 41 -3.95 -2.51 -15.67
C THR A 41 -4.40 -1.21 -15.02
N ARG A 42 -3.87 -0.91 -13.85
CA ARG A 42 -4.20 0.29 -13.07
C ARG A 42 -2.91 0.81 -12.43
N GLY A 43 -2.49 1.96 -12.94
CA GLY A 43 -1.19 2.60 -12.75
C GLY A 43 -0.06 1.72 -12.21
N TRP A 44 0.56 2.11 -11.10
CA TRP A 44 1.82 1.46 -10.67
C TRP A 44 1.59 0.22 -9.79
N GLU A 45 0.55 0.19 -8.96
CA GLU A 45 0.21 -0.95 -8.09
C GLU A 45 -0.25 -2.19 -8.89
N CYS A 46 -0.82 -1.96 -10.07
CA CYS A 46 -1.37 -2.99 -10.95
C CYS A 46 -0.87 -2.79 -12.39
N SER A 47 0.46 -2.72 -12.57
CA SER A 47 1.10 -2.49 -13.86
C SER A 47 1.00 -3.66 -14.85
N GLN A 48 0.75 -4.88 -14.36
CA GLN A 48 0.65 -6.10 -15.16
C GLN A 48 -0.79 -6.37 -15.57
N TRP A 49 -1.00 -6.84 -16.80
CA TRP A 49 -2.32 -7.23 -17.29
C TRP A 49 -2.85 -8.42 -16.52
N SER A 50 -3.84 -8.19 -15.65
CA SER A 50 -4.46 -9.23 -14.84
C SER A 50 -5.98 -9.05 -14.76
N GLU A 51 -6.69 -10.15 -14.58
CA GLU A 51 -8.13 -10.15 -14.27
C GLU A 51 -8.42 -9.56 -12.89
N HIS A 52 -7.47 -9.69 -11.94
CA HIS A 52 -7.63 -9.20 -10.57
C HIS A 52 -7.49 -7.67 -10.47
N CYS A 53 -6.76 -7.05 -11.41
CA CYS A 53 -6.55 -5.59 -11.43
C CYS A 53 -7.72 -4.78 -12.02
N CYS A 54 -8.83 -5.44 -12.39
CA CYS A 54 -9.98 -4.76 -12.99
C CYS A 54 -10.88 -4.02 -12.00
N ASN A 55 -10.75 -4.32 -10.70
CA ASN A 55 -11.55 -3.71 -9.64
C ASN A 55 -10.79 -2.56 -8.97
N GLN A 56 -10.63 -2.64 -7.66
CA GLN A 56 -9.96 -1.66 -6.81
C GLN A 56 -8.63 -2.26 -6.34
N THR A 57 -7.63 -1.40 -6.22
CA THR A 57 -6.33 -1.71 -5.60
C THR A 57 -6.43 -1.59 -4.09
N ILE A 58 -5.38 -2.01 -3.38
CA ILE A 58 -5.34 -1.91 -1.92
C ILE A 58 -5.40 -0.44 -1.48
N SER A 59 -4.69 0.47 -2.15
CA SER A 59 -4.69 1.89 -1.79
C SER A 59 -6.03 2.60 -2.00
N ASP A 60 -6.89 2.10 -2.90
CA ASP A 60 -8.23 2.66 -3.14
C ASP A 60 -9.15 2.52 -1.90
N TYR A 61 -8.95 1.50 -1.06
CA TYR A 61 -9.82 1.24 0.11
C TYR A 61 -9.11 1.17 1.46
N PHE A 62 -7.78 1.03 1.46
CA PHE A 62 -6.96 0.98 2.67
C PHE A 62 -5.96 2.13 2.62
N GLN A 63 -6.32 3.24 3.26
CA GLN A 63 -5.55 4.48 3.24
C GLN A 63 -4.56 4.54 4.40
N VAL A 64 -3.59 5.46 4.30
CA VAL A 64 -2.54 5.71 5.30
C VAL A 64 -3.13 5.82 6.71
N TYR A 65 -4.20 6.59 6.90
CA TYR A 65 -4.78 6.81 8.23
C TYR A 65 -5.30 5.51 8.88
N GLN A 66 -5.84 4.57 8.09
CA GLN A 66 -6.32 3.29 8.59
C GLN A 66 -5.14 2.41 9.03
N PHE A 67 -4.05 2.44 8.27
CA PHE A 67 -2.81 1.76 8.63
C PHE A 67 -2.19 2.32 9.93
N GLU A 68 -2.12 3.64 10.05
CA GLU A 68 -1.62 4.31 11.26
C GLU A 68 -2.50 4.01 12.48
N ASN A 69 -3.82 3.99 12.32
CA ASN A 69 -4.75 3.64 13.39
C ASN A 69 -4.63 2.17 13.82
N LEU A 70 -4.49 1.26 12.86
CA LEU A 70 -4.36 -0.18 13.12
C LEU A 70 -3.05 -0.51 13.85
N PHE A 71 -1.98 0.21 13.53
CA PHE A 71 -0.65 0.02 14.13
C PHE A 71 -0.16 1.23 14.91
N SER A 72 -1.05 1.82 15.71
CA SER A 72 -0.82 3.07 16.46
C SER A 72 0.37 3.04 17.43
N LYS A 73 0.73 1.86 17.93
CA LYS A 73 1.82 1.68 18.91
C LYS A 73 3.13 1.13 18.32
N ARG A 74 3.19 0.87 17.01
CA ARG A 74 4.37 0.23 16.39
C ARG A 74 5.65 1.07 16.50
N ASN A 75 5.50 2.39 16.58
CA ASN A 75 6.59 3.36 16.67
C ASN A 75 6.83 3.85 18.12
N SER A 76 6.22 3.20 19.13
CA SER A 76 6.52 3.47 20.53
C SER A 76 8.00 3.21 20.82
N PRO A 77 8.68 3.98 21.69
CA PRO A 77 10.08 3.75 22.06
C PRO A 77 10.34 2.38 22.70
N VAL A 78 9.29 1.69 23.15
CA VAL A 78 9.36 0.31 23.69
C VAL A 78 9.33 -0.74 22.56
N ALA A 79 8.95 -0.37 21.35
CA ALA A 79 8.90 -1.28 20.21
C ALA A 79 10.31 -1.54 19.66
N HIS A 80 10.56 -2.77 19.24
CA HIS A 80 11.87 -3.19 18.74
C HIS A 80 12.11 -2.78 17.27
N ALA A 81 11.07 -2.30 16.57
CA ALA A 81 11.09 -2.02 15.13
C ALA A 81 10.49 -0.64 14.81
N VAL A 82 10.87 0.38 15.58
CA VAL A 82 10.44 1.77 15.37
C VAL A 82 10.85 2.23 13.97
N GLY A 83 9.88 2.74 13.20
CA GLY A 83 10.09 3.25 11.85
C GLY A 83 10.31 2.19 10.76
N PHE A 84 10.29 0.89 11.11
CA PHE A 84 10.48 -0.19 10.13
C PHE A 84 9.23 -0.47 9.30
N TRP A 85 8.06 -0.36 9.92
CA TRP A 85 6.77 -0.60 9.26
C TRP A 85 6.18 0.74 8.84
N ASP A 86 6.04 0.98 7.54
CA ASP A 86 5.35 2.14 6.99
C ASP A 86 4.37 1.73 5.89
N TYR A 87 3.36 2.58 5.66
CA TYR A 87 2.31 2.31 4.70
C TYR A 87 2.85 2.21 3.26
N HIS A 88 3.80 3.07 2.89
CA HIS A 88 4.34 3.10 1.54
C HIS A 88 5.12 1.81 1.22
N SER A 89 5.90 1.32 2.17
CA SER A 89 6.58 0.03 2.08
C SER A 89 5.58 -1.12 1.96
N PHE A 90 4.46 -1.08 2.67
CA PHE A 90 3.41 -2.10 2.56
C PHE A 90 2.79 -2.14 1.15
N ILE A 91 2.38 -0.98 0.60
CA ILE A 91 1.80 -0.91 -0.75
C ILE A 91 2.83 -1.29 -1.83
N THR A 92 4.07 -0.85 -1.66
CA THR A 92 5.16 -1.21 -2.58
C THR A 92 5.43 -2.72 -2.56
N ALA A 93 5.46 -3.34 -1.38
CA ALA A 93 5.64 -4.77 -1.24
C ALA A 93 4.43 -5.59 -1.76
N SER A 94 3.23 -5.02 -1.78
CA SER A 94 2.03 -5.70 -2.28
C SER A 94 1.90 -5.65 -3.81
N THR A 95 2.48 -4.65 -4.46
CA THR A 95 2.44 -4.42 -5.93
C THR A 95 2.68 -5.68 -6.78
N PRO A 96 3.70 -6.53 -6.55
CA PRO A 96 3.89 -7.76 -7.35
C PRO A 96 2.80 -8.82 -7.11
N TYR A 97 2.06 -8.75 -6.01
CA TYR A 97 1.05 -9.73 -5.60
C TYR A 97 -0.38 -9.26 -5.87
N GLN A 98 -0.62 -7.95 -6.02
CA GLN A 98 -1.95 -7.41 -6.38
C GLN A 98 -2.45 -7.97 -7.73
N PRO A 99 -1.64 -8.08 -8.81
CA PRO A 99 -2.05 -8.75 -10.04
C PRO A 99 -2.27 -10.26 -9.88
N GLN A 100 -1.77 -10.88 -8.81
CA GLN A 100 -1.97 -12.28 -8.49
C GLN A 100 -3.20 -12.51 -7.60
N GLY A 101 -3.86 -11.43 -7.16
CA GLY A 101 -5.10 -11.49 -6.40
C GLY A 101 -5.02 -10.99 -4.96
N PHE A 102 -3.84 -10.61 -4.45
CA PHE A 102 -3.72 -10.14 -3.07
C PHE A 102 -4.47 -8.82 -2.87
N GLY A 103 -5.54 -8.84 -2.09
CA GLY A 103 -6.34 -7.65 -1.77
C GLY A 103 -7.17 -7.11 -2.94
N THR A 104 -7.12 -7.76 -4.11
CA THR A 104 -7.81 -7.37 -5.35
C THR A 104 -8.79 -8.45 -5.82
N SER A 105 -8.76 -9.63 -5.19
CA SER A 105 -9.64 -10.75 -5.51
C SER A 105 -11.08 -10.55 -5.04
N GLY A 106 -12.03 -10.80 -5.94
CA GLY A 106 -13.45 -10.74 -5.63
C GLY A 106 -13.98 -9.30 -5.52
N SER A 107 -14.88 -9.07 -4.58
CA SER A 107 -15.48 -7.75 -4.33
C SER A 107 -14.59 -6.91 -3.41
N LYS A 108 -14.84 -5.59 -3.38
CA LYS A 108 -14.20 -4.65 -2.43
C LYS A 108 -14.16 -5.19 -1.01
N LEU A 109 -15.31 -5.69 -0.52
CA LEU A 109 -15.43 -6.23 0.83
C LEU A 109 -14.57 -7.48 1.04
N MET A 110 -14.37 -8.31 0.01
CA MET A 110 -13.49 -9.47 0.10
C MET A 110 -12.03 -9.04 0.20
N GLY A 111 -11.58 -8.10 -0.63
CA GLY A 111 -10.23 -7.54 -0.55
C GLY A 111 -9.92 -6.87 0.79
N GLN A 112 -10.89 -6.14 1.35
CA GLN A 112 -10.80 -5.58 2.71
C GLN A 112 -10.64 -6.68 3.77
N LYS A 113 -11.44 -7.76 3.68
CA LYS A 113 -11.34 -8.89 4.61
C LYS A 113 -10.01 -9.63 4.49
N GLU A 114 -9.52 -9.84 3.28
CA GLU A 114 -8.21 -10.47 3.03
C GLU A 114 -7.08 -9.63 3.63
N THR A 115 -7.06 -8.33 3.32
CA THR A 115 -6.06 -7.40 3.85
C THR A 115 -6.11 -7.34 5.39
N ALA A 116 -7.31 -7.29 5.98
CA ALA A 116 -7.49 -7.31 7.43
C ALA A 116 -7.02 -8.62 8.07
N ALA A 117 -7.35 -9.77 7.46
CA ALA A 117 -6.91 -11.07 7.94
C ALA A 117 -5.39 -11.23 7.87
N PHE A 118 -4.77 -10.79 6.77
CA PHE A 118 -3.31 -10.78 6.60
C PHE A 118 -2.63 -9.91 7.66
N LEU A 119 -3.06 -8.65 7.79
CA LEU A 119 -2.50 -7.71 8.75
C LEU A 119 -2.72 -8.15 10.20
N GLY A 120 -3.88 -8.74 10.51
CA GLY A 120 -4.15 -9.33 11.82
C GLY A 120 -3.24 -10.52 12.13
N HIS A 121 -2.99 -11.39 11.15
CA HIS A 121 -2.06 -12.51 11.31
C HIS A 121 -0.63 -12.02 11.54
N VAL A 122 -0.12 -11.14 10.67
CA VAL A 122 1.23 -10.57 10.80
C VAL A 122 1.38 -9.81 12.12
N GLY A 123 0.39 -8.99 12.47
CA GLY A 123 0.35 -8.24 13.73
C GLY A 123 0.40 -9.15 14.96
N SER A 124 -0.27 -10.31 14.93
CA SER A 124 -0.18 -11.28 16.03
C SER A 124 1.24 -11.83 16.22
N LYS A 125 2.00 -12.01 15.13
CA LYS A 125 3.38 -12.53 15.13
C LYS A 125 4.41 -11.49 15.54
N THR A 126 4.15 -10.22 15.24
CA THR A 126 5.05 -9.10 15.57
C THR A 126 4.65 -8.37 16.86
N SER A 127 3.54 -8.76 17.48
CA SER A 127 3.10 -8.17 18.75
C SER A 127 4.08 -8.46 19.89
N CYS A 128 4.37 -7.41 20.67
CA CYS A 128 5.03 -7.57 21.97
C CYS A 128 4.01 -8.18 22.95
N LYS A 129 4.36 -9.27 23.65
CA LYS A 129 3.46 -10.03 24.54
C LYS A 129 2.86 -9.26 25.74
N CYS A 130 3.07 -7.95 25.87
CA CYS A 130 2.50 -7.10 26.92
C CYS A 130 1.09 -6.57 26.58
N SER A 131 0.26 -7.39 25.94
CA SER A 131 -1.13 -7.05 25.60
C SER A 131 -1.95 -8.31 25.37
N HIS A 132 -2.02 -9.19 26.37
CA HIS A 132 -3.01 -10.29 26.41
C HIS A 132 -4.46 -9.79 26.57
N GLY A 133 -4.76 -8.55 26.18
CA GLY A 133 -6.07 -7.91 26.28
C GLY A 133 -6.32 -6.74 25.30
N LEU A 134 -5.41 -6.43 24.36
CA LEU A 134 -5.62 -5.32 23.41
C LEU A 134 -5.69 -5.76 21.93
N ILE A 135 -5.17 -6.93 21.56
CA ILE A 135 -5.36 -7.45 20.19
C ILE A 135 -6.81 -7.89 19.95
N LEU A 136 -7.55 -8.23 21.02
CA LEU A 136 -8.99 -8.54 20.95
C LEU A 136 -9.91 -7.33 21.08
N ASN A 137 -9.41 -6.14 21.49
CA ASN A 137 -10.25 -4.95 21.69
C ASN A 137 -10.11 -3.88 20.60
N GLN A 138 -9.14 -3.97 19.68
CA GLN A 138 -9.03 -3.05 18.54
C GLN A 138 -9.35 -3.67 17.17
N LEU A 139 -9.63 -4.97 17.12
CA LEU A 139 -10.32 -5.60 15.99
C LEU A 139 -11.79 -5.82 16.35
N THR A 140 -12.43 -4.84 16.99
CA THR A 140 -13.89 -4.81 16.96
C THR A 140 -14.29 -4.51 15.52
N LEU A 141 -15.14 -5.37 14.97
CA LEU A 141 -15.74 -5.31 13.62
C LEU A 141 -16.35 -3.96 13.19
N SER A 142 -16.28 -2.93 14.04
CA SER A 142 -16.75 -1.55 13.84
C SER A 142 -15.84 -0.68 12.98
N ASP A 143 -14.54 -1.01 12.84
CA ASP A 143 -13.61 -0.20 12.03
C ASP A 143 -13.45 -0.70 10.58
N VAL A 144 -14.19 -1.77 10.23
CA VAL A 144 -14.20 -2.40 8.88
C VAL A 144 -15.55 -2.19 8.16
N TYR A 145 -16.54 -1.59 8.82
CA TYR A 145 -17.84 -1.22 8.21
C TYR A 145 -18.01 0.30 8.13
#